data_AF-A0A392MFK5-F1
#
_entry.id   AF-A0A392MFK5-F1
#
_cell.length_a   1.000
_cell.length_b   1.000
_cell.length_c   1.000
_cell.angle_alpha   90.00
_cell.angle_beta   90.00
_cell.angle_gamma   90.00
#
_symmetry.space_group_name_H-M   'P 1'
#
loop_
_entity.id
_entity.type
_entity.pdbx_description
1 polymer ?
#
loop_
_entity_poly.entity_id
_entity_poly.type
_entity_poly.pdbx_seq_one_letter_code
_entity_poly.pdbx_strand_id
1 'polypeptide(L)'
;MLCLVDSYGYMVAFAGRKYAARSPPAFVANSSYTVTSFTLVLEFQKGRLQNLYWKRDGCSKCPKNSKAVCLNNQDCAIPTSSCKSHGGPVDCSLGIQLAFSGTDKHLSALNS
;
A
#
# COMPACT_ATOMS: atom_id res chain seq x y z
N MET A 1 -13.61 4.67 1.15
CA MET A 1 -12.66 3.62 0.74
C MET A 1 -12.56 2.65 1.89
N LEU A 2 -12.58 1.35 1.62
CA LEU A 2 -12.45 0.31 2.63
C LEU A 2 -11.22 -0.54 2.30
N CYS A 3 -10.39 -0.82 3.30
CA CYS A 3 -9.29 -1.76 3.20
C CYS A 3 -9.61 -2.95 4.09
N LEU A 4 -9.52 -4.16 3.54
CA LEU A 4 -9.76 -5.40 4.26
C LEU A 4 -8.47 -6.21 4.24
N VAL A 5 -8.06 -6.68 5.42
CA VAL A 5 -6.93 -7.60 5.59
C VAL A 5 -7.49 -8.99 5.84
N ASP A 6 -7.01 -9.99 5.11
CA ASP A 6 -7.41 -11.37 5.29
C ASP A 6 -6.54 -12.11 6.33
N SER A 7 -6.91 -13.35 6.66
CA SER A 7 -6.16 -14.19 7.60
C SER A 7 -4.81 -14.67 7.07
N TYR A 8 -4.54 -14.50 5.77
CA TYR A 8 -3.24 -14.82 5.15
C TYR A 8 -2.29 -13.61 5.14
N GLY A 9 -2.73 -12.46 5.68
CA GLY A 9 -1.95 -11.26 5.78
C GLY A 9 -1.84 -10.49 4.47
N TYR A 10 -2.85 -10.59 3.61
CA TYR A 10 -2.98 -9.76 2.41
C TYR A 10 -4.08 -8.72 2.58
N MET A 11 -3.87 -7.54 1.99
CA MET A 11 -4.82 -6.43 2.00
C MET A 11 -5.36 -6.14 0.60
N VAL A 12 -6.67 -5.90 0.54
CA VAL A 12 -7.37 -5.41 -0.66
C VAL A 12 -8.08 -4.10 -0.32
N ALA A 13 -7.97 -3.12 -1.21
CA ALA A 13 -8.69 -1.86 -1.13
C ALA A 13 -9.89 -1.85 -2.08
N PHE A 14 -10.98 -1.23 -1.63
CA PHE A 14 -12.21 -1.03 -2.38
C PHE A 14 -12.59 0.45 -2.36
N ALA A 15 -12.96 0.97 -3.53
CA ALA A 15 -13.45 2.33 -3.68
C ALA A 15 -14.63 2.40 -4.67
N GLY A 16 -15.67 3.15 -4.30
CA GLY A 16 -16.85 3.39 -5.14
C GLY A 16 -18.12 2.67 -4.70
N ARG A 17 -19.26 3.11 -5.25
CA ARG A 17 -20.60 2.55 -4.99
C ARG A 17 -21.27 1.97 -6.25
N LYS A 18 -21.12 2.64 -7.41
CA LYS A 18 -21.68 2.20 -8.71
C LYS A 18 -20.61 1.64 -9.68
N TYR A 19 -19.39 2.17 -9.63
CA TYR A 19 -18.21 1.68 -10.34
C TYR A 19 -17.18 1.36 -9.27
N ALA A 20 -17.29 0.17 -8.70
CA ALA A 20 -16.41 -0.26 -7.62
C ALA A 20 -15.07 -0.67 -8.22
N ALA A 21 -14.01 0.06 -7.88
CA ALA A 21 -12.65 -0.35 -8.15
C ALA A 21 -12.15 -1.19 -6.98
N ARG A 22 -11.51 -2.31 -7.30
CA ARG A 22 -10.90 -3.24 -6.35
C ARG A 22 -9.41 -3.34 -6.68
N SER A 23 -8.56 -3.17 -5.68
CA SER A 23 -7.13 -3.35 -5.88
C SER A 23 -6.72 -4.82 -5.94
N PRO A 24 -5.59 -5.13 -6.59
CA PRO A 24 -4.92 -6.41 -6.39
C PRO A 24 -4.56 -6.61 -4.91
N PRO A 25 -4.48 -7.86 -4.42
CA PRO A 25 -3.95 -8.13 -3.09
C PRO A 25 -2.52 -7.59 -2.93
N ALA A 26 -2.26 -6.94 -1.80
CA ALA A 26 -0.92 -6.55 -1.37
C ALA A 26 -0.54 -7.33 -0.11
N PHE A 27 0.69 -7.85 -0.07
CA PHE A 27 1.21 -8.50 1.12
C PHE A 27 1.39 -7.47 2.24
N VAL A 28 0.84 -7.76 3.42
CA VAL A 28 0.93 -6.92 4.61
C VAL A 28 1.86 -7.55 5.63
N ALA A 29 1.59 -8.77 6.06
CA ALA A 29 2.39 -9.41 7.10
C ALA A 29 2.28 -10.94 7.08
N ASN A 30 3.30 -11.60 7.61
CA ASN A 30 3.24 -12.99 8.03
C ASN A 30 3.99 -13.15 9.37
N SER A 31 4.31 -14.38 9.76
CA SER A 31 5.05 -14.65 11.01
C SER A 31 6.46 -14.05 11.03
N SER A 32 7.04 -13.76 9.87
CA SER A 32 8.45 -13.40 9.71
C SER A 32 8.64 -11.94 9.33
N TYR A 33 7.77 -11.38 8.50
CA TYR A 33 7.90 -10.03 7.94
C TYR A 33 6.58 -9.26 7.95
N THR A 34 6.69 -7.95 8.15
CA THR A 34 5.58 -6.98 8.13
C THR A 34 5.97 -5.78 7.27
N VAL A 35 5.18 -5.49 6.24
CA VAL A 35 5.27 -4.27 5.42
C VAL A 35 4.39 -3.20 6.07
N THR A 36 4.95 -2.00 6.25
CA THR A 36 4.31 -0.95 7.04
C THR A 36 3.92 0.27 6.22
N SER A 37 4.44 0.42 5.00
CA SER A 37 4.20 1.60 4.16
C SER A 37 3.67 1.17 2.80
N PHE A 38 2.50 1.69 2.44
CA PHE A 38 1.83 1.41 1.18
C PHE A 38 1.48 2.71 0.49
N THR A 39 1.65 2.74 -0.82
CA THR A 39 1.13 3.82 -1.67
C THR A 39 -0.02 3.26 -2.50
N LEU A 40 -1.23 3.79 -2.32
CA LEU A 40 -2.41 3.41 -3.08
C LEU A 40 -2.70 4.46 -4.15
N VAL A 41 -2.65 4.05 -5.41
CA VAL A 41 -2.89 4.92 -6.56
C VAL A 41 -4.36 4.81 -6.97
N LEU A 42 -5.02 5.96 -7.01
CA LEU A 42 -6.35 6.12 -7.58
C LEU A 42 -6.20 6.70 -8.99
N GLU A 43 -6.56 5.91 -9.99
CA GLU A 43 -6.46 6.32 -11.39
C GLU A 43 -7.81 6.85 -11.87
N PHE A 44 -7.84 8.13 -12.25
CA PHE A 44 -9.03 8.79 -12.76
C PHE A 44 -8.91 9.04 -14.26
N GLN A 45 -9.99 8.81 -14.97
CA GLN A 45 -10.14 9.23 -16.35
C GLN A 45 -11.36 10.12 -16.47
N LYS A 46 -11.16 11.38 -16.88
CA LYS A 46 -12.22 12.40 -16.96
C LYS A 46 -12.99 12.54 -15.65
N GLY A 47 -12.30 12.51 -14.51
CA GLY A 47 -12.88 12.63 -13.17
C GLY A 47 -13.60 11.38 -12.66
N ARG A 48 -13.48 10.25 -13.37
CA ARG A 48 -14.10 8.98 -12.98
C ARG A 48 -13.03 7.96 -12.62
N LEU A 49 -13.11 7.40 -11.42
CA LEU A 49 -12.19 6.36 -10.96
C LEU A 49 -12.30 5.14 -11.90
N GLN A 50 -11.21 4.82 -12.58
CA GLN A 50 -11.10 3.65 -13.45
C GLN A 50 -10.42 2.50 -12.74
N ASN A 51 -9.36 2.80 -12.01
CA ASN A 51 -8.52 1.79 -11.39
C ASN A 51 -8.06 2.21 -10.00
N LEU A 52 -7.70 1.19 -9.24
CA LEU A 52 -7.24 1.31 -7.87
C LEU A 52 -6.15 0.27 -7.66
N TYR A 53 -4.91 0.67 -7.40
CA TYR A 53 -3.81 -0.30 -7.28
C TYR A 53 -2.72 0.15 -6.32
N TRP A 54 -2.03 -0.81 -5.72
CA TRP A 54 -0.89 -0.57 -4.86
C TRP A 54 0.36 -0.31 -5.71
N LYS A 55 0.98 0.85 -5.51
CA LYS A 55 2.28 1.16 -6.14
C LYS A 55 3.37 0.38 -5.40
N ARG A 56 4.21 -0.28 -6.18
CA ARG A 56 5.42 -0.94 -5.68
C ARG A 56 6.58 0.03 -5.86
N ASP A 57 6.90 0.77 -4.81
CA ASP A 57 8.02 1.71 -4.81
C ASP A 57 9.40 1.00 -4.79
N GLY A 58 9.39 -0.33 -4.64
CA GLY A 58 10.59 -1.15 -4.63
C GLY A 58 11.44 -0.92 -3.39
N CYS A 59 12.58 -1.59 -3.36
CA CYS A 59 13.47 -1.57 -2.19
C CYS A 59 14.26 -0.26 -2.02
N SER A 60 14.16 0.65 -2.99
CA SER A 60 14.75 1.99 -2.92
C SER A 60 14.16 2.84 -1.78
N LYS A 61 12.90 2.58 -1.40
CA LYS A 61 12.22 3.26 -0.29
C LYS A 61 12.50 2.63 1.07
N CYS A 62 13.28 1.56 1.14
CA CYS A 62 13.62 0.97 2.42
C CYS A 62 14.39 1.96 3.29
N PRO A 63 14.00 2.14 4.57
CA PRO A 63 14.75 3.00 5.46
C PRO A 63 16.14 2.39 5.67
N LYS A 64 17.18 3.09 5.22
CA LYS A 64 18.58 2.63 5.31
C LYS A 64 19.07 2.38 6.73
N ASN A 65 18.44 3.02 7.72
CA ASN A 65 18.79 2.92 9.14
C ASN A 65 17.91 1.91 9.90
N SER A 66 17.12 1.10 9.21
CA SER A 66 16.23 0.10 9.81
C SER A 66 16.68 -1.31 9.46
N LYS A 67 16.26 -2.32 10.25
CA LYS A 67 16.42 -3.74 9.91
C LYS A 67 15.50 -4.19 8.75
N ALA A 68 15.07 -3.27 7.89
CA ALA A 68 14.16 -3.58 6.82
C ALA A 68 14.84 -4.43 5.73
N VAL A 69 14.09 -5.40 5.25
CA VAL A 69 14.50 -6.39 4.25
C VAL A 69 13.67 -6.15 2.99
N CYS A 70 14.36 -6.23 1.87
CA CYS A 70 13.77 -6.16 0.53
C CYS A 70 13.16 -7.51 0.17
N LEU A 71 11.83 -7.60 0.11
CA LEU A 71 11.12 -8.80 -0.31
C LEU A 71 10.86 -8.75 -1.82
N ASN A 72 11.29 -9.80 -2.54
CA ASN A 72 11.05 -10.00 -3.98
C ASN A 72 11.42 -8.79 -4.87
N ASN A 73 12.35 -7.96 -4.42
CA ASN A 73 12.72 -6.69 -5.07
C ASN A 73 11.56 -5.70 -5.26
N GLN A 74 10.47 -5.85 -4.50
CA GLN A 74 9.22 -5.12 -4.67
C GLN A 74 8.78 -4.39 -3.41
N ASP A 75 8.86 -5.04 -2.26
CA ASP A 75 8.30 -4.54 -1.01
C ASP A 75 9.38 -4.41 0.05
N CYS A 76 9.29 -3.34 0.82
CA CYS A 76 10.14 -3.14 1.98
C CYS A 76 9.46 -3.66 3.24
N ALA A 77 9.99 -4.71 3.85
CA ALA A 77 9.39 -5.33 5.01
C ALA A 77 10.31 -5.29 6.23
N ILE A 78 9.75 -5.16 7.41
CA ILE A 78 10.47 -5.21 8.68
C ILE A 78 10.26 -6.62 9.25
N PRO A 79 11.30 -7.26 9.83
CA PRO A 79 11.11 -8.51 10.54
C PRO A 79 10.04 -8.35 11.62
N THR A 80 9.03 -9.21 11.63
CA THR A 80 7.86 -9.08 12.52
C THR A 80 8.26 -9.10 14.00
N SER A 81 9.33 -9.82 14.36
CA SER A 81 9.92 -9.81 15.70
C SER A 81 10.49 -8.46 16.14
N SER A 82 10.77 -7.54 15.21
CA SER A 82 11.24 -6.19 15.52
C SER A 82 10.09 -5.22 15.82
N CYS A 83 8.84 -5.62 15.55
CA CYS A 83 7.65 -4.81 15.76
C CYS A 83 7.23 -4.77 17.24
N LYS A 84 6.75 -3.63 17.72
CA LYS A 84 6.24 -3.43 19.09
C LYS A 84 5.14 -4.41 19.49
N SER A 85 4.26 -4.77 18.56
CA SER A 85 3.22 -5.79 18.79
C SER A 85 3.78 -7.17 19.13
N HIS A 86 5.06 -7.42 18.82
CA HIS A 86 5.77 -8.67 19.10
C HIS A 86 6.94 -8.47 20.10
N GLY A 87 6.93 -7.37 20.87
CA GLY A 87 7.95 -7.08 21.89
C GLY A 87 9.23 -6.41 21.37
N GLY A 88 9.26 -6.00 20.09
CA GLY A 88 10.37 -5.27 19.50
C GLY A 88 10.31 -3.75 19.71
N PRO A 89 11.38 -3.01 19.38
CA PRO A 89 11.44 -1.56 19.61
C PRO A 89 10.78 -0.72 18.49
N VAL A 90 10.48 -1.30 17.33
CA VAL A 90 10.05 -0.58 16.12
C VAL A 90 8.52 -0.51 16.05
N ASP A 91 7.98 0.67 15.75
CA ASP A 91 6.57 0.80 15.42
C ASP A 91 6.32 0.27 14.00
N CYS A 92 5.46 -0.74 13.90
CA CYS A 92 5.08 -1.35 12.63
C CYS A 92 3.63 -1.03 12.25
N SER A 93 3.12 0.11 12.72
CA SER A 93 1.82 0.62 12.32
C SER A 93 1.72 0.78 10.80
N LEU A 94 0.57 0.41 10.25
CA LEU A 94 0.29 0.52 8.82
C LEU A 94 0.05 1.98 8.43
N GLY A 95 0.89 2.50 7.55
CA GLY A 95 0.74 3.78 6.88
C GLY A 95 0.33 3.59 5.43
N ILE A 96 -0.78 4.20 5.03
CA ILE A 96 -1.23 4.21 3.63
C ILE A 96 -1.19 5.65 3.12
N GLN A 97 -0.33 5.90 2.15
CA GLN A 97 -0.31 7.14 1.38
C GLN A 97 -1.20 7.00 0.14
N LEU A 98 -1.97 8.04 -0.17
CA LEU A 98 -2.74 8.10 -1.40
C LEU A 98 -1.97 8.88 -2.46
N ALA A 99 -2.01 8.39 -3.69
CA ALA A 99 -1.53 9.10 -4.86
C ALA A 99 -2.63 9.11 -5.93
N PHE A 100 -2.66 10.17 -6.72
CA PHE A 100 -3.64 10.37 -7.78
C PHE A 100 -2.95 10.34 -9.13
N SER A 101 -3.62 9.73 -10.11
CA SER A 101 -3.15 9.67 -11.50
C SER A 101 -4.30 9.97 -12.46
N GLY A 102 -3.95 10.44 -13.65
CA GLY A 102 -4.88 10.70 -14.74
C GLY A 102 -5.48 12.09 -14.70
N THR A 103 -6.78 12.23 -14.97
CA THR A 103 -7.42 13.54 -15.18
C THR A 103 -8.71 13.76 -14.41
N ASP A 104 -8.97 15.02 -14.08
CA ASP A 104 -10.25 15.47 -13.53
C ASP A 104 -11.36 15.56 -14.61
N LYS A 105 -12.55 16.01 -14.21
CA LYS A 105 -13.71 16.16 -15.12
C LYS A 105 -13.49 17.19 -16.24
N HIS A 106 -12.54 18.10 -16.07
CA HIS A 106 -12.17 19.15 -17.02
C HIS A 106 -10.91 18.78 -17.82
N LEU A 107 -10.47 17.52 -17.76
CA LEU A 107 -9.27 17.00 -18.42
C LEU A 107 -7.95 17.57 -17.86
N SER A 108 -7.97 18.20 -16.69
CA SER A 108 -6.75 18.66 -16.01
C SER A 108 -6.03 17.47 -15.38
N ALA A 109 -4.71 17.43 -15.52
CA ALA A 109 -3.89 16.36 -14.93
C ALA A 109 -3.95 16.41 -13.39
N LEU A 110 -4.17 15.25 -12.77
CA LEU A 110 -4.04 15.06 -11.33
C LEU A 110 -2.57 14.77 -11.04
N ASN A 111 -1.87 15.77 -10.53
CA ASN A 111 -0.47 15.65 -10.12
C ASN A 111 -0.42 15.45 -8.60
N SER A 112 0.27 14.39 -8.16
CA SER A 112 0.51 14.04 -6.76
C SER A 112 2.00 14.01 -6.44
#